data_AF-A0A524GH96-F1
#
_entry.id   AF-A0A524GH96-F1
#
_cell.length_a   1.000
_cell.length_b   1.000
_cell.length_c   1.000
_cell.angle_alpha   90.00
_cell.angle_beta   90.00
_cell.angle_gamma   90.00
#
_symmetry.space_group_name_H-M   'P 1'
#
loop_
_entity.id
_entity.type
_entity.pdbx_description
1 polymer ?
#
loop_
_entity_poly.entity_id
_entity_poly.type
_entity_poly.pdbx_seq_one_letter_code
_entity_poly.pdbx_strand_id
1 'polypeptide(L)'
;MIRRSFTLISLLVLVAMPALAADYTHQEYFDHYEGTSTCLGCHQDEAETFFHSQHYQWTGETPAIVNAEGELLGKKNTINDFCTNPIPAWIGITKNSRGEILSQGCSKCHAGLGKMPSSEMSQEQLENIDCLICHA
;
A
#
# COMPACT_ATOMS: atom_id res chain seq x y z
N MET A 1 -41.43 60.68 -8.43
CA MET A 1 -40.47 60.66 -9.55
C MET A 1 -39.16 61.18 -8.97
N ILE A 2 -38.06 60.47 -8.75
CA ILE A 2 -37.38 59.40 -9.49
C ILE A 2 -36.62 58.55 -8.46
N ARG A 3 -36.83 57.22 -8.50
CA ARG A 3 -35.96 56.21 -7.88
C ARG A 3 -34.67 56.11 -8.70
N ARG A 4 -33.49 56.21 -8.10
CA ARG A 4 -32.26 55.61 -8.65
C ARG A 4 -31.42 54.97 -7.56
N SER A 5 -31.53 53.65 -7.55
CA SER A 5 -30.67 52.68 -6.89
C SER A 5 -29.20 52.91 -7.24
N PHE A 6 -28.32 52.88 -6.24
CA PHE A 6 -26.91 52.53 -6.44
C PHE A 6 -26.58 51.38 -5.50
N THR A 7 -26.96 50.20 -5.95
CA THR A 7 -26.55 48.92 -5.41
C THR A 7 -25.15 48.59 -5.97
N LEU A 8 -24.31 47.97 -5.13
CA LEU A 8 -23.24 47.04 -5.49
C LEU A 8 -22.07 47.56 -6.34
N ILE A 9 -20.96 47.91 -5.67
CA ILE A 9 -19.63 47.50 -6.14
C ILE A 9 -18.84 46.98 -4.92
N SER A 10 -19.19 45.78 -4.50
CA SER A 10 -18.27 44.91 -3.76
C SER A 10 -18.16 43.65 -4.60
N LEU A 11 -17.19 43.60 -5.51
CA LEU A 11 -16.87 42.34 -6.18
C LEU A 11 -15.43 42.32 -6.70
N LEU A 12 -14.73 41.28 -6.25
CA LEU A 12 -13.58 40.62 -6.87
C LEU A 12 -12.25 41.37 -6.89
N VAL A 13 -11.52 41.29 -5.77
CA VAL A 13 -10.08 40.98 -5.84
C VAL A 13 -9.95 39.50 -5.52
N LEU A 14 -10.18 38.64 -6.52
CA LEU A 14 -9.70 37.27 -6.48
C LEU A 14 -8.21 37.35 -6.81
N VAL A 15 -7.36 37.50 -5.78
CA VAL A 15 -5.93 37.27 -5.97
C VAL A 15 -5.79 35.81 -6.39
N ALA A 16 -5.40 35.58 -7.64
CA ALA A 16 -4.94 34.28 -8.08
C ALA A 16 -3.69 33.96 -7.26
N MET A 17 -3.87 33.27 -6.13
CA MET A 17 -2.77 32.64 -5.46
C MET A 17 -2.23 31.59 -6.43
N PRO A 18 -0.96 31.65 -6.86
CA PRO A 18 -0.38 30.54 -7.58
C PRO A 18 -0.51 29.34 -6.63
N ALA A 19 -1.19 28.31 -7.10
CA ALA A 19 -1.15 27.03 -6.42
C ALA A 19 0.32 26.63 -6.37
N LEU A 20 0.91 26.67 -5.17
CA LEU A 20 2.19 26.03 -4.91
C LEU A 20 1.93 24.54 -5.15
N ALA A 21 2.25 24.07 -6.36
CA ALA A 21 2.36 22.66 -6.61
C ALA A 21 3.40 22.13 -5.63
N ALA A 22 3.04 21.10 -4.86
CA ALA A 22 4.03 20.43 -4.03
C ALA A 22 5.04 19.78 -4.97
N ASP A 23 6.32 20.09 -4.79
CA ASP A 23 7.37 19.35 -5.49
C ASP A 23 7.46 17.95 -4.88
N TYR A 24 7.37 16.92 -5.73
CA TYR A 24 7.53 15.53 -5.32
C TYR A 24 8.93 15.05 -5.71
N THR A 25 9.55 14.23 -4.85
CA THR A 25 10.94 13.75 -5.04
C THR A 25 11.15 12.95 -6.34
N HIS A 26 10.08 12.43 -6.93
CA HIS A 26 10.14 11.59 -8.13
C HIS A 26 9.58 12.24 -9.40
N GLN A 27 9.12 13.49 -9.33
CA GLN A 27 8.37 14.14 -10.43
C GLN A 27 9.16 14.35 -11.73
N GLU A 28 10.50 14.36 -11.66
CA GLU A 28 11.37 14.58 -12.82
C GLU A 28 11.90 13.28 -13.45
N TYR A 29 11.64 12.12 -12.83
CA TYR A 29 12.26 10.85 -13.24
C TYR A 29 11.37 10.01 -14.17
N PHE A 30 10.05 10.21 -14.15
CA PHE A 30 9.11 9.51 -15.01
C PHE A 30 7.83 10.33 -15.22
N ASP A 31 7.29 10.29 -16.43
CA ASP A 31 6.02 10.97 -16.77
C ASP A 31 4.79 10.14 -16.36
N HIS A 32 4.94 8.81 -16.27
CA HIS A 32 3.86 7.89 -15.95
C HIS A 32 4.31 6.84 -14.94
N TYR A 33 3.45 6.58 -13.95
CA TYR A 33 3.64 5.55 -12.95
C TYR A 33 2.86 4.28 -13.35
N GLU A 34 3.59 3.20 -13.59
CA GLU A 34 3.06 1.89 -14.00
C GLU A 34 3.20 0.85 -12.88
N GLY A 35 2.96 1.29 -11.63
CA GLY A 35 3.18 0.44 -10.46
C GLY A 35 4.67 0.25 -10.19
N THR A 36 4.99 -0.84 -9.51
CA THR A 36 6.34 -1.09 -8.98
C THR A 36 7.39 -1.24 -10.07
N SER A 37 7.01 -1.63 -11.30
CA SER A 37 7.94 -1.70 -12.44
C SER A 37 8.63 -0.36 -12.72
N THR A 38 7.95 0.77 -12.48
CA THR A 38 8.56 2.11 -12.56
C THR A 38 9.70 2.26 -11.56
N CYS A 39 9.52 1.76 -10.32
CA CYS A 39 10.54 1.79 -9.27
C CYS A 39 11.72 0.88 -9.64
N LEU A 40 11.44 -0.34 -10.13
CA LEU A 40 12.46 -1.35 -10.45
C LEU A 40 13.45 -0.90 -11.52
N GLY A 41 13.07 0.07 -12.36
CA GLY A 41 13.98 0.67 -13.34
C GLY A 41 15.23 1.31 -12.73
N CYS A 42 15.15 1.77 -11.47
CA CYS A 42 16.26 2.39 -10.73
C CYS A 42 16.56 1.72 -9.38
N HIS A 43 15.58 1.02 -8.79
CA HIS A 43 15.63 0.46 -7.43
C HIS A 43 15.48 -1.07 -7.39
N GLN A 44 16.15 -1.74 -8.33
CA GLN A 44 16.16 -3.20 -8.41
C GLN A 44 16.75 -3.82 -7.14
N ASP A 45 17.92 -3.34 -6.70
CA ASP A 45 18.63 -3.91 -5.56
C ASP A 45 17.85 -3.73 -4.24
N GLU A 46 17.18 -2.59 -4.06
CA GLU A 46 16.29 -2.36 -2.91
C GLU A 46 15.09 -3.31 -2.94
N ALA A 47 14.51 -3.56 -4.11
CA ALA A 47 13.39 -4.48 -4.25
C ALA A 47 13.80 -5.94 -3.96
N GLU A 48 14.95 -6.39 -4.44
CA GLU A 48 15.50 -7.72 -4.15
C GLU A 48 15.82 -7.87 -2.64
N THR A 49 16.42 -6.84 -2.05
CA THR A 49 16.66 -6.81 -0.60
C THR A 49 15.35 -6.86 0.19
N PHE A 50 14.34 -6.09 -0.23
CA PHE A 50 13.04 -6.06 0.43
C PHE A 50 12.26 -7.36 0.26
N PHE A 51 12.39 -8.04 -0.88
CA PHE A 51 11.76 -9.34 -1.15
C PHE A 51 12.15 -10.37 -0.08
N HIS A 52 13.40 -10.34 0.41
CA HIS A 52 13.88 -11.24 1.47
C HIS A 52 13.51 -10.80 2.89
N SER A 53 12.86 -9.64 3.06
CA SER A 53 12.49 -9.11 4.37
C SER A 53 11.28 -9.83 4.97
N GLN A 54 11.14 -9.74 6.31
CA GLN A 54 9.96 -10.22 7.02
C GLN A 54 8.68 -9.44 6.66
N HIS A 55 8.81 -8.17 6.25
CA HIS A 55 7.66 -7.36 5.82
C HIS A 55 7.04 -7.91 4.53
N TYR A 56 7.88 -8.36 3.60
CA TYR A 56 7.41 -9.00 2.37
C TYR A 56 7.07 -10.48 2.60
N GLN A 57 7.97 -11.29 3.18
CA GLN A 57 7.73 -12.74 3.29
C GLN A 57 6.69 -13.14 4.34
N TRP A 58 6.48 -12.29 5.36
CA TRP A 58 5.67 -12.60 6.55
C TRP A 58 6.11 -13.86 7.31
N THR A 59 7.39 -14.20 7.19
CA THR A 59 8.07 -15.27 7.92
C THR A 59 9.48 -14.81 8.25
N GLY A 60 10.03 -15.29 9.37
CA GLY A 60 11.39 -15.00 9.79
C GLY A 60 11.87 -15.98 10.85
N GLU A 61 13.08 -15.77 11.34
CA GLU A 61 13.64 -16.57 12.44
C GLU A 61 12.85 -16.31 13.73
N THR A 62 12.50 -17.38 14.45
CA THR A 62 11.71 -17.29 15.69
C THR A 62 12.39 -17.98 16.88
N PRO A 63 13.58 -17.53 17.29
CA PRO A 63 14.37 -18.21 18.33
C PRO A 63 13.71 -18.26 19.71
N ALA A 64 12.70 -17.40 19.94
CA ALA A 64 11.95 -17.34 21.19
C ALA A 64 10.73 -18.29 21.24
N ILE A 65 10.38 -18.95 20.13
CA ILE A 65 9.26 -19.88 20.09
C ILE A 65 9.75 -21.28 20.46
N VAL A 66 9.24 -21.81 21.57
CA VAL A 66 9.52 -23.20 21.98
C VAL A 66 9.01 -24.18 20.93
N ASN A 67 9.78 -25.23 20.67
CA ASN A 67 9.47 -26.26 19.67
C ASN A 67 9.32 -25.73 18.23
N ALA A 68 9.88 -24.56 17.90
CA ALA A 68 9.94 -24.09 16.51
C ALA A 68 10.95 -24.89 15.65
N GLU A 69 11.91 -25.60 16.28
CA GLU A 69 12.87 -26.49 15.58
C GLU A 69 13.62 -25.83 14.41
N GLY A 70 13.80 -24.51 14.46
CA GLY A 70 14.46 -23.73 13.39
C GLY A 70 13.56 -23.39 12.20
N GLU A 71 12.27 -23.71 12.26
CA GLU A 71 11.30 -23.30 11.26
C GLU A 71 11.17 -21.77 11.20
N LEU A 72 11.07 -21.24 9.99
CA LEU A 72 10.73 -19.84 9.78
C LEU A 72 9.23 -19.68 10.03
N LEU A 73 8.89 -18.98 11.11
CA LEU A 73 7.51 -18.73 11.51
C LEU A 73 7.19 -17.24 11.35
N GLY A 74 5.91 -16.92 11.23
CA GLY A 74 5.44 -15.55 11.13
C GLY A 74 3.97 -15.49 10.77
N LYS A 75 3.50 -14.29 10.40
CA LYS A 75 2.07 -14.06 10.12
C LYS A 75 1.52 -15.03 9.08
N LYS A 76 2.31 -15.43 8.07
CA LYS A 76 1.88 -16.32 6.98
C LYS A 76 1.51 -17.74 7.45
N ASN A 77 2.23 -18.30 8.41
CA ASN A 77 2.12 -19.70 8.83
C ASN A 77 1.80 -19.90 10.31
N THR A 78 1.40 -18.85 11.02
CA THR A 78 0.90 -18.93 12.41
C THR A 78 -0.59 -18.69 12.46
N ILE A 79 -1.21 -19.01 13.60
CA ILE A 79 -2.64 -18.84 13.85
C ILE A 79 -2.88 -17.99 15.09
N ASN A 80 -4.00 -17.27 15.12
CA ASN A 80 -4.51 -16.60 16.31
C ASN A 80 -6.02 -16.82 16.49
N ASP A 81 -6.58 -16.29 17.57
CA ASP A 81 -8.00 -16.36 17.94
C ASP A 81 -8.86 -15.23 17.33
N PHE A 82 -8.30 -14.43 16.40
CA PHE A 82 -9.00 -13.39 15.67
C PHE A 82 -9.45 -13.90 14.30
N CYS A 83 -8.68 -13.59 13.25
CA CYS A 83 -8.97 -14.02 11.89
C CYS A 83 -8.34 -15.37 11.55
N THR A 84 -7.76 -16.07 12.54
CA THR A 84 -7.06 -17.36 12.40
C THR A 84 -5.78 -17.26 11.58
N ASN A 85 -5.77 -17.68 10.32
CA ASN A 85 -4.62 -17.70 9.44
C ASN A 85 -4.88 -16.83 8.19
N PRO A 86 -3.87 -16.11 7.66
CA PRO A 86 -4.08 -15.25 6.50
C PRO A 86 -4.20 -15.96 5.16
N ILE A 87 -3.81 -17.23 5.05
CA ILE A 87 -3.81 -17.97 3.78
C ILE A 87 -5.25 -18.16 3.24
N PRO A 88 -6.23 -18.67 4.01
CA PRO A 88 -7.58 -18.88 3.50
C PRO A 88 -8.30 -17.58 3.12
N ALA A 89 -7.95 -16.47 3.77
CA ALA A 89 -8.59 -15.17 3.58
C ALA A 89 -7.64 -14.12 3.00
N TRP A 90 -6.67 -14.52 2.16
CA TRP A 90 -5.65 -13.60 1.66
C TRP A 90 -6.24 -12.37 0.95
N ILE A 91 -7.10 -12.57 -0.06
CA ILE A 91 -7.85 -11.50 -0.77
C ILE A 91 -9.30 -11.36 -0.25
N GLY A 92 -9.83 -12.39 0.41
CA GLY A 92 -11.26 -12.56 0.64
C GLY A 92 -11.95 -11.42 1.42
N ILE A 93 -13.14 -11.03 0.98
CA ILE A 93 -14.01 -10.09 1.70
C ILE A 93 -15.17 -10.87 2.31
N THR A 94 -15.33 -10.83 3.62
CA THR A 94 -16.49 -11.43 4.29
C THR A 94 -17.60 -10.40 4.40
N LYS A 95 -18.83 -10.78 4.04
CA LYS A 95 -20.03 -9.95 4.20
C LYS A 95 -21.09 -10.66 5.01
N ASN A 96 -21.91 -9.91 5.76
CA ASN A 96 -23.09 -10.48 6.40
C ASN A 96 -24.28 -10.59 5.43
N SER A 97 -25.41 -11.11 5.91
CA SER A 97 -26.64 -11.27 5.11
C SER A 97 -27.25 -9.96 4.58
N ARG A 98 -26.85 -8.81 5.14
CA ARG A 98 -27.25 -7.47 4.67
C ARG A 98 -26.29 -6.90 3.62
N GLY A 99 -25.19 -7.60 3.33
CA GLY A 99 -24.15 -7.15 2.40
C GLY A 99 -23.08 -6.24 3.00
N GLU A 100 -23.07 -6.03 4.31
CA GLU A 100 -22.06 -5.21 4.99
C GLU A 100 -20.73 -5.96 5.07
N ILE A 101 -19.62 -5.26 4.79
CA ILE A 101 -18.27 -5.83 4.89
C ILE A 101 -17.90 -6.02 6.37
N LEU A 102 -17.67 -7.27 6.76
CA LEU A 102 -17.22 -7.65 8.10
C LEU A 102 -15.69 -7.72 8.19
N SER A 103 -15.02 -8.12 7.11
CA SER A 103 -13.56 -8.17 7.03
C SER A 103 -13.09 -8.04 5.58
N GLN A 104 -11.86 -7.56 5.42
CA GLN A 104 -11.12 -7.54 4.15
C GLN A 104 -10.00 -8.57 4.19
N GLY A 105 -9.49 -8.90 3.01
CA GLY A 105 -8.42 -9.87 2.87
C GLY A 105 -7.18 -9.45 3.65
N CYS A 106 -6.46 -10.42 4.21
CA CYS A 106 -5.26 -10.17 5.00
C CYS A 106 -4.20 -9.37 4.22
N SER A 107 -4.16 -9.53 2.88
CA SER A 107 -3.25 -8.81 1.99
C SER A 107 -3.44 -7.29 2.01
N LYS A 108 -4.56 -6.79 2.54
CA LYS A 108 -4.84 -5.35 2.63
C LYS A 108 -3.78 -4.57 3.44
N CYS A 109 -3.11 -5.25 4.37
CA CYS A 109 -2.01 -4.69 5.16
C CYS A 109 -0.65 -5.29 4.80
N HIS A 110 -0.58 -6.12 3.75
CA HIS A 110 0.69 -6.67 3.28
C HIS A 110 1.41 -5.60 2.46
N ALA A 111 2.75 -5.56 2.51
CA ALA A 111 3.57 -4.65 1.72
C ALA A 111 3.73 -5.18 0.28
N GLY A 112 2.60 -5.55 -0.31
CA GLY A 112 2.50 -6.06 -1.66
C GLY A 112 1.12 -5.81 -2.24
N LEU A 113 1.03 -5.85 -3.57
CA LEU A 113 -0.13 -5.47 -4.36
C LEU A 113 -1.20 -6.57 -4.45
N GLY A 114 -1.12 -7.57 -3.56
CA GLY A 114 -2.14 -8.60 -3.40
C GLY A 114 -1.71 -10.00 -3.84
N LYS A 115 -0.58 -10.20 -4.52
CA LYS A 115 -0.03 -11.55 -4.69
C LYS A 115 0.59 -12.04 -3.38
N MET A 116 0.36 -13.30 -3.06
CA MET A 116 0.97 -13.91 -1.88
C MET A 116 2.49 -14.09 -2.09
N PRO A 117 3.32 -13.83 -1.06
CA PRO A 117 4.76 -14.01 -1.13
C PRO A 117 5.15 -15.46 -1.44
N SER A 118 6.04 -15.61 -2.43
CA SER A 118 6.76 -16.84 -2.74
C SER A 118 8.13 -16.84 -2.05
N SER A 119 8.66 -18.02 -1.73
CA SER A 119 10.05 -18.18 -1.29
C SER A 119 11.05 -17.96 -2.43
N GLU A 120 10.64 -18.32 -3.66
CA GLU A 120 11.43 -18.11 -4.88
C GLU A 120 11.20 -16.70 -5.41
N MET A 121 12.28 -15.98 -5.66
CA MET A 121 12.24 -14.65 -6.26
C MET A 121 11.92 -14.76 -7.76
N SER A 122 11.04 -13.89 -8.23
CA SER A 122 10.71 -13.76 -9.64
C SER A 122 10.36 -12.31 -9.95
N GLN A 123 10.40 -11.94 -11.23
CA GLN A 123 10.00 -10.60 -11.67
C GLN A 123 8.59 -10.24 -11.16
N GLU A 124 7.65 -11.18 -11.23
CA GLU A 124 6.28 -10.97 -10.75
C GLU A 124 6.20 -10.75 -9.23
N GLN A 125 7.11 -11.34 -8.44
CA GLN A 125 7.19 -11.06 -7.01
C GLN A 125 7.77 -9.67 -6.74
N LEU A 126 8.78 -9.24 -7.51
CA LEU A 126 9.33 -7.90 -7.37
C LEU A 126 8.32 -6.83 -7.78
N GLU A 127 7.60 -7.04 -8.87
CA GLU A 127 6.52 -6.16 -9.32
C GLU A 127 5.31 -6.17 -8.38
N ASN A 128 5.17 -7.18 -7.53
CA ASN A 128 4.14 -7.21 -6.50
C ASN A 128 4.50 -6.42 -5.25
N ILE A 129 5.74 -5.95 -5.05
CA ILE A 129 6.11 -5.16 -3.86
C ILE A 129 5.38 -3.82 -3.88
N ASP A 130 4.72 -3.43 -2.79
CA ASP A 130 4.12 -2.08 -2.69
C ASP A 130 5.13 -1.12 -2.05
N CYS A 131 5.87 -0.37 -2.86
CA CYS A 131 6.84 0.61 -2.37
C CYS A 131 6.17 1.82 -1.69
N LEU A 132 4.99 2.21 -2.17
CA LEU A 132 4.32 3.45 -1.77
C LEU A 132 3.53 3.30 -0.47
N ILE A 133 3.27 2.08 -0.01
CA ILE A 133 2.72 1.85 1.34
C ILE A 133 3.58 2.48 2.44
N CYS A 134 4.88 2.64 2.19
CA CYS A 134 5.85 3.28 3.08
C CYS A 134 6.40 4.62 2.55
N HIS A 135 6.48 4.80 1.23
CA HIS A 135 7.19 5.92 0.58
C HIS A 135 6.28 6.78 -0.32
N ALA A 136 5.03 7.02 0.10
CA ALA A 136 4.07 7.86 -0.62
C ALA A 136 4.53 9.32 -0.83
#